data_AF-A0A388TG17-F1
#
_entry.id   AF-A0A388TG17-F1
#
_cell.length_a   1.000
_cell.length_b   1.000
_cell.length_c   1.000
_cell.angle_alpha   90.00
_cell.angle_beta   90.00
_cell.angle_gamma   90.00
#
_symmetry.space_group_name_H-M   'P 1'
#
loop_
_entity.id
_entity.type
_entity.pdbx_description
1 polymer ?
#
loop_
_entity_poly.entity_id
_entity_poly.type
_entity_poly.pdbx_seq_one_letter_code
_entity_poly.pdbx_strand_id
1 'polypeptide(L)' 'FALKLIQQEKVAVVPGNVFGAGGEGFVRCCYATEISLLKEALARIARFVKNERL' A
#
# COMPACT_ATOMS: atom_id res chain seq x y z
N PHE A 1 0.29 9.03 -1.03
CA PHE A 1 -0.13 7.73 -0.46
C PHE A 1 1.07 6.79 -0.24
N ALA A 2 1.68 6.20 -1.28
CA ALA A 2 2.69 5.14 -1.16
C ALA A 2 3.88 5.48 -0.24
N LEU A 3 4.46 6.67 -0.35
CA LEU A 3 5.58 7.11 0.49
C LEU A 3 5.20 7.22 1.98
N LYS A 4 4.01 7.74 2.28
CA LYS A 4 3.52 7.83 3.66
C LYS A 4 3.27 6.44 4.26
N LEU A 5 2.68 5.54 3.48
CA LEU A 5 2.37 4.17 3.91
C LEU A 5 3.64 3.41 4.32
N ILE A 6 4.72 3.49 3.53
CA ILE A 6 5.98 2.82 3.88
C ILE A 6 6.65 3.47 5.11
N GLN A 7 6.56 4.79 5.26
CA GLN A 7 7.14 5.49 6.41
C GLN A 7 6.43 5.14 7.72
N GLN A 8 5.10 5.22 7.74
CA GLN A 8 4.26 5.05 8.92
C GLN A 8 4.05 3.58 9.29
N GLU A 9 3.69 2.75 8.31
CA GLU A 9 3.27 1.36 8.56
C GLU A 9 4.30 0.31 8.08
N LYS A 10 5.41 0.72 7.46
CA LYS A 10 6.43 -0.22 6.94
C LYS A 10 5.87 -1.19 5.88
N VAL A 11 4.91 -0.73 5.06
CA VAL A 11 4.36 -1.49 3.94
C VAL A 11 4.78 -0.82 2.62
N ALA A 12 5.52 -1.56 1.79
CA ALA A 12 5.93 -1.09 0.47
C ALA A 12 4.89 -1.43 -0.60
N VAL A 13 4.51 -0.42 -1.40
CA VAL A 13 3.65 -0.59 -2.59
C VAL A 13 4.27 0.20 -3.73
N VAL A 14 3.99 -0.20 -4.97
CA VAL A 14 4.42 0.55 -6.15
C VAL A 14 3.34 1.56 -6.53
N PRO A 15 3.64 2.88 -6.60
CA PRO A 15 2.64 3.87 -6.98
C PRO A 15 2.26 3.70 -8.46
N GLY A 16 0.97 3.79 -8.78
CA GLY A 16 0.46 3.39 -10.09
C GLY A 16 0.91 4.29 -11.25
N ASN A 17 1.29 5.53 -10.97
CA ASN A 17 1.78 6.47 -11.98
C ASN A 17 3.07 6.00 -12.69
N VAL A 18 3.83 5.06 -12.10
CA VAL A 18 5.00 4.46 -12.78
C VAL A 18 4.60 3.56 -13.96
N PHE A 19 3.33 3.18 -14.05
CA PHE A 19 2.77 2.40 -15.16
C PHE A 19 2.08 3.29 -16.22
N GLY A 20 2.22 4.62 -16.11
CA GLY A 20 1.62 5.60 -17.00
C GLY A 20 0.35 6.24 -16.45
N ALA A 21 -0.25 7.15 -17.23
CA ALA A 21 -1.39 7.97 -16.80
C ALA A 21 -2.61 7.14 -16.34
N GLY A 22 -2.86 5.97 -16.95
CA GLY A 22 -3.95 5.08 -16.54
C GLY A 22 -3.79 4.46 -15.15
N GLY A 23 -2.61 4.54 -14.54
CA GLY A 23 -2.35 4.08 -13.18
C GLY A 23 -2.42 5.17 -12.11
N GLU A 24 -2.68 6.43 -12.47
CA GLU A 24 -2.83 7.51 -11.49
C GLU A 24 -3.98 7.23 -10.52
N GLY A 25 -3.76 7.50 -9.24
CA GLY A 25 -4.72 7.19 -8.16
C GLY A 25 -4.71 5.74 -7.68
N PHE A 26 -3.99 4.83 -8.36
CA PHE A 26 -3.88 3.41 -7.98
C PHE A 26 -2.50 3.05 -7.41
N VAL A 27 -2.40 1.84 -6.87
CA VAL A 27 -1.14 1.22 -6.43
C VAL A 27 -1.09 -0.24 -6.87
N ARG A 28 0.12 -0.77 -7.12
CA ARG A 28 0.33 -2.20 -7.38
C ARG A 28 0.86 -2.89 -6.12
N CYS A 29 0.22 -4.01 -5.77
CA CYS A 29 0.65 -4.93 -4.72
C CYS A 29 1.15 -6.24 -5.34
N CYS A 30 2.26 -6.78 -4.84
CA CYS A 30 2.72 -8.13 -5.16
C CYS A 30 2.32 -9.07 -4.01
N TYR A 31 1.56 -10.12 -4.32
CA TYR A 31 1.07 -11.10 -3.35
C TYR A 31 1.78 -12.46 -3.45
N ALA A 32 2.88 -12.54 -4.21
CA ALA A 32 3.73 -13.73 -4.28
C ALA A 32 4.66 -13.80 -3.06
N THR A 33 4.08 -14.02 -1.87
CA THR A 33 4.78 -14.12 -0.59
C THR A 33 3.93 -14.91 0.42
N GLU A 34 4.42 -15.07 1.65
CA GLU A 34 3.74 -15.78 2.73
C GLU A 34 2.39 -15.14 3.10
N ILE A 35 1.36 -15.97 3.30
CA ILE A 35 0.01 -15.52 3.66
C ILE A 35 0.00 -14.71 4.97
N SER A 36 0.85 -15.07 5.93
CA SER A 36 0.99 -14.36 7.20
C SER A 36 1.45 -12.91 7.00
N LEU A 37 2.45 -12.69 6.14
CA LEU A 37 2.94 -11.36 5.79
C LEU A 37 1.88 -10.55 5.05
N LEU A 38 1.11 -11.19 4.16
CA LEU A 38 0.00 -10.51 3.47
C LEU A 38 -1.09 -10.04 4.43
N LYS A 39 -1.48 -10.89 5.38
CA LYS A 39 -2.48 -10.53 6.41
C LYS A 39 -2.01 -9.33 7.24
N GLU A 40 -0.74 -9.34 7.66
CA GLU A 40 -0.14 -8.24 8.42
C GLU A 40 -0.08 -6.94 7.58
N ALA A 41 0.34 -7.02 6.32
CA ALA A 41 0.37 -5.86 5.42
C ALA A 41 -1.04 -5.26 5.21
N LEU A 42 -2.07 -6.10 5.04
CA LEU A 42 -3.45 -5.64 4.90
C LEU A 42 -3.98 -4.97 6.18
N ALA A 43 -3.70 -5.53 7.36
CA ALA A 43 -4.09 -4.93 8.63
C ALA A 43 -3.47 -3.55 8.83
N ARG A 44 -2.19 -3.40 8.47
CA ARG A 44 -1.46 -2.13 8.48
C ARG A 44 -2.02 -1.10 7.48
N ILE A 45 -2.32 -1.52 6.26
CA ILE A 45 -2.98 -0.66 5.26
C ILE A 45 -4.34 -0.17 5.78
N ALA A 46 -5.14 -1.05 6.40
CA ALA A 46 -6.42 -0.67 6.98
C ALA A 46 -6.26 0.40 8.08
N ARG A 47 -5.23 0.25 8.94
CA ARG A 47 -4.88 1.23 9.99
C ARG A 47 -4.51 2.59 9.39
N PHE A 48 -3.63 2.60 8.37
CA PHE A 48 -3.24 3.81 7.64
C PHE A 48 -4.44 4.55 7.06
N VAL A 49 -5.31 3.84 6.34
CA VAL A 49 -6.50 4.44 5.70
C VAL A 49 -7.46 5.02 6.74
N LYS A 50 -7.62 4.36 7.89
CA LYS A 50 -8.45 4.87 8.98
C LYS A 50 -7.87 6.18 9.56
N ASN A 51 -6.56 6.29 9.68
CA ASN A 51 -5.89 7.46 10.24
C ASN A 51 -5.85 8.66 9.28
N GLU A 52 -5.71 8.45 7.97
CA GLU A 52 -5.68 9.54 6.97
C GLU A 52 -7.10 10.03 6.57
N ARG A 53 -8.18 9.44 7.11
CA ARG A 53 -9.58 9.84 6.86
C ARG A 53 -10.13 10.86 7.88
N LEU A 54 -9.26 11.57 8.60
CA LEU A 54 -9.61 12.70 9.47
C LEU A 54 -9.54 14.03 8.71
#